data_AF-A0A5N5DUI5-F1
#
_entry.id   AF-A0A5N5DUI5-F1
#
_cell.length_a   1.000
_cell.length_b   1.000
_cell.length_c   1.000
_cell.angle_alpha   90.00
_cell.angle_beta   90.00
_cell.angle_gamma   90.00
#
_symmetry.space_group_name_H-M   'P 1'
#
loop_
_entity.id
_entity.type
_entity.pdbx_description
1 polymer ?
#
loop_
_entity_poly.entity_id
_entity_poly.type
_entity_poly.pdbx_seq_one_letter_code
_entity_poly.pdbx_strand_id
1 'polypeptide(L)'
;MDLVYNNAQVTIIASAGEDSSYGLPGVGDRPRTRQPSAPINGHWIVSSLPEPQTQIRKARWSTRGWTYQEAALSPRRLFFTEQQAYFECDSMYCMEAIDLPLESYHTKDGDYFRTEANWGDISMFNLRYSQFIDRNIIEYSSRSLSYQSDALNGILGTLKFHERQRKTNAPSHLWGVPLQVHWPAGASFEHPQFQGDAFLPEDNSRTASMDFMRGLCWLGRQVI
;
A
#
# COMPACT_ATOMS: atom_id res chain seq x y z
N MET A 1 7.16 -11.54 11.19
CA MET A 1 6.68 -11.49 9.78
C MET A 1 7.16 -10.22 9.09
N ASP A 2 7.22 -9.09 9.80
CA ASP A 2 7.84 -7.84 9.34
C ASP A 2 9.21 -8.00 8.70
N LEU A 3 10.15 -8.69 9.35
CA LEU A 3 11.50 -8.88 8.80
C LEU A 3 11.51 -9.74 7.52
N VAL A 4 10.54 -10.64 7.33
CA VAL A 4 10.49 -11.49 6.14
C VAL A 4 10.10 -10.65 4.94
N TYR A 5 8.97 -9.95 4.99
CA TYR A 5 8.49 -9.13 3.88
C TYR A 5 9.38 -7.90 3.64
N ASN A 6 9.84 -7.24 4.71
CA ASN A 6 10.69 -6.06 4.59
C ASN A 6 12.05 -6.34 3.94
N ASN A 7 12.58 -7.56 4.10
CA ASN A 7 13.86 -7.97 3.50
C ASN A 7 13.67 -8.90 2.29
N ALA A 8 12.44 -9.15 1.86
CA ALA A 8 12.19 -9.93 0.66
C ALA A 8 12.72 -9.17 -0.56
N GLN A 9 13.43 -9.88 -1.44
CA GLN A 9 13.85 -9.30 -2.72
C GLN A 9 12.63 -8.95 -3.59
N VAL A 10 11.64 -9.85 -3.59
CA VAL A 10 10.32 -9.68 -4.18
C VAL A 10 9.33 -10.57 -3.45
N THR A 11 8.11 -10.08 -3.25
CA THR A 11 6.99 -10.88 -2.74
C THR A 11 6.05 -11.19 -3.89
N ILE A 12 5.85 -12.48 -4.15
CA ILE A 12 4.89 -12.97 -5.15
C ILE A 12 3.51 -13.03 -4.50
N ILE A 13 2.54 -12.36 -5.11
CA ILE A 13 1.19 -12.23 -4.56
C ILE A 13 0.20 -12.85 -5.55
N ALA A 14 -0.46 -13.93 -5.11
CA ALA A 14 -1.59 -14.52 -5.80
C ALA A 14 -2.86 -13.70 -5.50
N SER A 15 -3.15 -12.73 -6.37
CA SER A 15 -4.36 -11.90 -6.25
C SER A 15 -5.56 -12.45 -7.02
N ALA A 16 -5.35 -13.52 -7.78
CA ALA A 16 -6.37 -14.22 -8.55
C ALA A 16 -6.97 -15.38 -7.73
N GLY A 17 -8.26 -15.65 -7.92
CA GLY A 17 -8.99 -16.72 -7.23
C GLY A 17 -9.41 -16.46 -5.78
N GLU A 18 -10.10 -17.46 -5.24
CA GLU A 18 -10.67 -17.43 -3.88
C GLU A 18 -9.74 -18.02 -2.80
N ASP A 19 -8.86 -18.95 -3.19
CA ASP A 19 -7.98 -19.65 -2.26
C ASP A 19 -6.66 -20.09 -2.91
N SER A 20 -5.79 -20.71 -2.11
CA SER A 20 -4.44 -21.13 -2.51
C SER A 20 -4.41 -22.25 -3.57
N SER A 21 -5.51 -22.98 -3.77
CA SER A 21 -5.60 -24.00 -4.82
C SER A 21 -5.82 -23.39 -6.21
N TYR A 22 -6.13 -22.10 -6.28
CA TYR A 22 -6.29 -21.39 -7.55
C TYR A 22 -4.98 -21.32 -8.34
N GLY A 23 -3.82 -21.25 -7.69
CA GLY A 23 -2.55 -21.09 -8.41
C GLY A 23 -2.41 -19.72 -9.11
N LEU A 24 -1.40 -19.59 -9.96
CA LEU A 24 -1.01 -18.31 -10.56
C LEU A 24 -1.41 -18.28 -12.05
N PRO A 25 -2.30 -17.38 -12.47
CA PRO A 25 -2.59 -17.19 -13.88
C PRO A 25 -1.31 -16.87 -14.67
N GLY A 26 -1.12 -17.53 -15.80
CA GLY A 26 0.04 -17.42 -16.68
C GLY A 26 1.23 -18.30 -16.28
N VAL A 27 1.06 -19.19 -15.31
CA VAL A 27 2.10 -20.12 -14.83
C VAL A 27 1.57 -21.55 -14.86
N GLY A 28 2.34 -22.46 -15.45
CA GLY A 28 1.97 -23.87 -15.59
C GLY A 28 0.69 -24.05 -16.42
N ASP A 29 -0.23 -24.86 -15.92
CA ASP A 29 -1.45 -25.23 -16.65
C ASP A 29 -2.59 -24.21 -16.52
N ARG A 30 -2.34 -23.05 -15.88
CA ARG A 30 -3.35 -21.99 -15.73
C ARG A 30 -3.08 -20.84 -16.70
N PRO A 31 -3.71 -20.81 -17.88
CA PRO A 31 -3.52 -19.71 -18.82
C PRO A 31 -4.18 -18.41 -18.31
N ARG A 32 -3.61 -17.26 -18.66
CA ARG A 32 -4.30 -15.96 -18.54
C ARG A 32 -5.27 -15.76 -19.70
N THR A 33 -6.20 -14.82 -19.53
CA THR A 33 -6.96 -14.28 -20.65
C THR A 33 -6.00 -13.63 -21.65
N ARG A 34 -6.05 -14.04 -22.92
CA ARG A 34 -5.21 -13.45 -23.97
C ARG A 34 -5.52 -11.97 -24.15
N GLN A 35 -4.48 -11.14 -24.22
CA GLN A 35 -4.61 -9.72 -24.52
C GLN A 35 -5.29 -9.51 -25.88
N PRO A 36 -6.49 -8.87 -25.92
CA PRO A 36 -7.18 -8.61 -27.18
C PRO A 36 -6.34 -7.73 -28.09
N SER A 37 -6.26 -8.09 -29.38
CA SER A 37 -5.57 -7.32 -30.40
C SER A 37 -6.22 -7.52 -31.77
N ALA A 38 -6.17 -6.48 -32.60
CA ALA A 38 -6.72 -6.49 -33.96
C ALA A 38 -5.87 -5.66 -34.93
N PRO A 39 -5.69 -6.10 -36.19
CA PRO A 39 -5.04 -5.31 -37.21
C PRO A 39 -6.02 -4.30 -37.81
N ILE A 40 -5.63 -3.02 -37.86
CA ILE A 40 -6.39 -1.93 -38.50
C ILE A 40 -5.41 -1.10 -39.34
N ASN A 41 -5.65 -1.02 -40.65
CA ASN A 41 -4.85 -0.21 -41.60
C ASN A 41 -3.32 -0.43 -41.48
N GLY A 42 -2.88 -1.68 -41.30
CA GLY A 42 -1.45 -2.01 -41.18
C GLY A 42 -0.84 -1.80 -39.79
N HIS A 43 -1.64 -1.39 -38.80
CA HIS A 43 -1.25 -1.26 -37.40
C HIS A 43 -1.94 -2.31 -36.54
N TRP A 44 -1.28 -2.75 -35.47
CA TRP A 44 -1.92 -3.56 -34.43
C TRP A 44 -2.46 -2.65 -33.34
N ILE A 45 -3.77 -2.70 -33.13
CA ILE A 45 -4.39 -2.12 -31.93
C ILE A 45 -4.43 -3.23 -30.88
N VAL A 46 -3.89 -2.93 -29.70
CA VAL A 46 -3.80 -3.88 -28.59
C VAL A 46 -4.50 -3.27 -27.37
N SER A 47 -5.31 -4.07 -26.68
CA SER A 47 -6.00 -3.65 -25.47
C SER A 47 -5.01 -3.46 -24.32
N SER A 48 -5.09 -2.36 -23.59
CA SER A 48 -4.33 -2.13 -22.35
C SER A 48 -4.74 -3.04 -21.18
N LEU A 49 -5.76 -3.88 -21.37
CA LEU A 49 -6.45 -4.65 -20.33
C LEU A 49 -7.07 -3.77 -19.22
N PRO A 50 -7.88 -4.35 -18.33
CA PRO A 50 -8.33 -3.65 -17.13
C PRO A 50 -7.16 -3.27 -16.23
N GLU A 51 -7.29 -2.15 -15.53
CA GLU A 51 -6.31 -1.68 -14.55
C GLU A 51 -6.12 -2.72 -13.42
N PRO A 52 -4.89 -3.24 -13.21
CA PRO A 52 -4.62 -4.27 -12.22
C PRO A 52 -4.96 -3.86 -10.79
N GLN A 53 -4.71 -2.60 -10.43
CA GLN A 53 -4.97 -2.08 -9.08
C GLN A 53 -6.45 -2.22 -8.70
N THR A 54 -7.36 -1.90 -9.63
CA THR A 54 -8.80 -2.06 -9.42
C THR A 54 -9.18 -3.53 -9.18
N GLN A 55 -8.51 -4.47 -9.85
CA GLN A 55 -8.75 -5.90 -9.66
C GLN A 55 -8.20 -6.40 -8.32
N ILE A 56 -6.97 -6.00 -7.99
CA ILE A 56 -6.31 -6.40 -6.74
C ILE A 56 -7.12 -5.88 -5.55
N ARG A 57 -7.61 -4.63 -5.56
CA ARG A 57 -8.46 -4.10 -4.48
C ARG A 57 -9.73 -4.92 -4.25
N LYS A 58 -10.29 -5.52 -5.30
CA LYS A 58 -11.49 -6.37 -5.25
C LYS A 58 -11.19 -7.84 -4.97
N ALA A 59 -9.92 -8.26 -5.05
CA ALA A 59 -9.53 -9.64 -4.88
C ALA A 59 -9.79 -10.14 -3.46
N ARG A 60 -10.11 -11.43 -3.35
CA ARG A 60 -10.21 -12.13 -2.05
C ARG A 60 -8.94 -11.99 -1.21
N TRP A 61 -7.78 -11.93 -1.86
CA TRP A 61 -6.51 -11.66 -1.18
C TRP A 61 -6.52 -10.32 -0.42
N SER A 62 -7.07 -9.24 -0.98
CA SER A 62 -7.12 -7.92 -0.34
C SER A 62 -8.09 -7.85 0.83
N THR A 63 -9.02 -8.80 0.94
CA THR A 63 -10.00 -8.83 2.04
C THR A 63 -9.49 -9.59 3.27
N ARG A 64 -8.33 -10.26 3.21
CA ARG A 64 -7.83 -11.09 4.32
C ARG A 64 -6.88 -10.27 5.18
N GLY A 65 -7.08 -10.26 6.50
CA GLY A 65 -6.29 -9.41 7.40
C GLY A 65 -4.81 -9.77 7.40
N TRP A 66 -4.48 -11.08 7.39
CA TRP A 66 -3.10 -11.54 7.46
C TRP A 66 -2.28 -11.23 6.19
N THR A 67 -2.90 -11.01 5.03
CA THR A 67 -2.21 -10.64 3.78
C THR A 67 -1.82 -9.16 3.75
N TYR A 68 -2.31 -8.35 4.69
CA TYR A 68 -1.97 -6.93 4.77
C TYR A 68 -0.46 -6.71 4.85
N GLN A 69 0.23 -7.53 5.66
CA GLN A 69 1.68 -7.43 5.84
C GLN A 69 2.46 -7.75 4.55
N GLU A 70 1.95 -8.64 3.68
CA GLU A 70 2.59 -8.94 2.39
C GLU A 70 2.68 -7.69 1.53
N ALA A 71 1.59 -6.94 1.44
CA ALA A 71 1.47 -5.77 0.58
C ALA A 71 2.17 -4.55 1.16
N ALA A 72 2.00 -4.37 2.47
CA ALA A 72 2.43 -3.19 3.17
C ALA A 72 3.94 -3.19 3.44
N LEU A 73 4.50 -4.34 3.79
CA LEU A 73 5.90 -4.43 4.23
C LEU A 73 6.85 -4.82 3.10
N SER A 74 6.39 -5.32 1.97
CA SER A 74 7.28 -5.73 0.88
C SER A 74 7.75 -4.53 0.06
N PRO A 75 9.06 -4.32 -0.13
CA PRO A 75 9.58 -3.22 -0.95
C PRO A 75 9.36 -3.43 -2.45
N ARG A 76 9.17 -4.68 -2.89
CA ARG A 76 8.86 -5.06 -4.27
C ARG A 76 7.81 -6.16 -4.27
N ARG A 77 6.77 -5.98 -5.07
CA ARG A 77 5.59 -6.85 -5.11
C ARG A 77 5.33 -7.23 -6.55
N LEU A 78 5.12 -8.52 -6.79
CA LEU A 78 4.71 -9.05 -8.08
C LEU A 78 3.36 -9.72 -7.91
N PHE A 79 2.31 -9.02 -8.34
CA PHE A 79 0.93 -9.48 -8.31
C PHE A 79 0.62 -10.28 -9.56
N PHE A 80 -0.06 -11.40 -9.36
CA PHE A 80 -0.66 -12.20 -10.42
C PHE A 80 -2.17 -11.98 -10.35
N THR A 81 -2.74 -11.23 -11.30
CA THR A 81 -4.19 -11.09 -11.48
C THR A 81 -4.71 -12.11 -12.50
N GLU A 82 -6.03 -12.15 -12.74
CA GLU A 82 -6.62 -13.05 -13.74
C GLU A 82 -6.13 -12.74 -15.18
N GLN A 83 -5.81 -11.49 -15.48
CA GLN A 83 -5.50 -11.02 -16.83
C GLN A 83 -4.03 -10.70 -17.04
N GLN A 84 -3.31 -10.22 -16.02
CA GLN A 84 -1.92 -9.81 -16.17
C GLN A 84 -1.11 -9.88 -14.88
N ALA A 85 0.21 -9.94 -15.03
CA ALA A 85 1.14 -9.65 -13.96
C ALA A 85 1.28 -8.13 -13.77
N TYR A 86 1.37 -7.71 -12.51
CA TYR A 86 1.57 -6.33 -12.11
C TYR A 86 2.72 -6.25 -11.10
N PHE A 87 3.73 -5.45 -11.42
CA PHE A 87 4.85 -5.20 -10.54
C PHE A 87 4.71 -3.82 -9.89
N GLU A 88 5.00 -3.72 -8.59
CA GLU A 88 4.98 -2.47 -7.85
C GLU A 88 6.12 -2.44 -6.82
N CYS A 89 6.91 -1.38 -6.83
CA CYS A 89 7.86 -1.06 -5.76
C CYS A 89 7.56 0.32 -5.18
N ASP A 90 8.45 0.83 -4.33
CA ASP A 90 8.28 2.18 -3.79
C ASP A 90 8.36 3.23 -4.92
N SER A 91 9.21 3.03 -5.93
CA SER A 91 9.54 4.06 -6.91
C SER A 91 8.76 4.02 -8.22
N MET A 92 8.23 2.85 -8.60
CA MET A 92 7.58 2.63 -9.89
C MET A 92 6.64 1.43 -9.87
N TYR A 93 5.84 1.32 -10.93
CA TYR A 93 5.08 0.12 -11.24
C TYR A 93 5.16 -0.23 -12.73
N CYS A 94 4.90 -1.50 -13.05
CA CYS A 94 4.84 -2.00 -14.42
C CYS A 94 3.65 -2.94 -14.57
N MET A 95 3.02 -2.91 -15.75
CA MET A 95 1.91 -3.80 -16.11
C MET A 95 2.34 -4.63 -17.31
N GLU A 96 2.07 -5.93 -17.29
CA GLU A 96 2.42 -6.82 -18.41
C GLU A 96 1.80 -6.37 -19.75
N ALA A 97 0.59 -5.80 -19.72
CA ALA A 97 -0.12 -5.40 -20.93
C ALA A 97 0.47 -4.18 -21.65
N ILE A 98 1.29 -3.37 -20.99
CA ILE A 98 1.79 -2.10 -21.52
C ILE A 98 3.30 -2.02 -21.31
N ASP A 99 4.03 -1.93 -22.42
CA ASP A 99 5.44 -1.59 -22.39
C ASP A 99 5.60 -0.07 -22.23
N LEU A 100 5.96 0.35 -21.03
CA LEU A 100 6.20 1.76 -20.73
C LEU A 100 7.67 2.08 -21.00
N PRO A 101 8.00 3.18 -21.72
CA PRO A 101 9.37 3.63 -21.86
C PRO A 101 9.91 4.17 -20.54
N LEU A 102 10.30 3.27 -19.63
CA LEU A 102 10.65 3.56 -18.24
C LEU A 102 11.74 4.64 -18.13
N GLU A 103 12.74 4.63 -19.02
CA GLU A 103 13.81 5.64 -19.05
C GLU A 103 13.28 7.08 -19.21
N SER A 104 12.22 7.25 -20.01
CA SER A 104 11.57 8.54 -20.22
C SER A 104 10.78 9.00 -18.99
N TYR A 105 10.30 8.04 -18.19
CA TYR A 105 9.48 8.29 -17.01
C TYR A 105 10.28 8.42 -15.71
N HIS A 106 11.53 7.95 -15.63
CA HIS A 106 12.33 8.07 -14.42
C HIS A 106 13.11 9.39 -14.32
N THR A 107 13.42 9.82 -13.10
CA THR A 107 14.42 10.85 -12.82
C THR A 107 15.75 10.49 -13.47
N LYS A 108 16.64 11.48 -13.67
CA LYS A 108 17.95 11.25 -14.33
C LYS A 108 18.78 10.18 -13.64
N ASP A 109 18.64 10.04 -12.32
CA ASP A 109 19.35 9.05 -11.52
C ASP A 109 18.67 7.67 -11.54
N GLY A 110 17.46 7.55 -12.12
CA GLY A 110 16.72 6.29 -12.25
C GLY A 110 15.92 5.87 -11.02
N ASP A 111 15.98 6.66 -9.94
CA ASP A 111 15.48 6.24 -8.63
C ASP A 111 13.96 6.36 -8.44
N TYR A 112 13.28 7.23 -9.20
CA TYR A 112 11.83 7.49 -9.06
C TYR A 112 11.18 7.85 -10.39
N PHE A 113 9.87 7.62 -10.54
CA PHE A 113 9.10 8.26 -11.62
C PHE A 113 9.06 9.79 -11.45
N ARG A 114 9.13 10.53 -12.57
CA ARG A 114 9.02 11.99 -12.61
C ARG A 114 7.62 12.40 -12.18
N THR A 115 7.53 13.39 -11.28
CA THR A 115 6.27 13.96 -10.79
C THR A 115 5.36 14.47 -11.91
N GLU A 116 5.94 14.98 -12.99
CA GLU A 116 5.22 15.45 -14.19
C GLU A 116 4.48 14.32 -14.94
N ALA A 117 4.83 13.06 -14.69
CA ALA A 117 4.13 11.93 -15.28
C ALA A 117 2.71 11.79 -14.71
N ASN A 118 2.42 12.27 -13.49
CA ASN A 118 1.08 12.37 -12.89
C ASN A 118 0.15 11.14 -13.06
N TRP A 119 0.68 9.92 -12.85
CA TRP A 119 -0.06 8.65 -13.00
C TRP A 119 -0.73 8.14 -11.70
N GLY A 120 -1.12 9.05 -10.80
CA GLY A 120 -1.72 8.71 -9.51
C GLY A 120 -0.70 8.18 -8.48
N ASP A 121 -1.19 7.66 -7.36
CA ASP A 121 -0.35 7.04 -6.33
C ASP A 121 0.44 5.86 -6.93
N ILE A 122 1.78 5.96 -6.94
CA ILE A 122 2.70 4.94 -7.47
C ILE A 122 2.54 3.62 -6.70
N SER A 123 2.20 3.71 -5.41
CA SER A 123 2.00 2.57 -4.54
C SER A 123 0.53 2.42 -4.14
N MET A 124 -0.05 1.25 -4.38
CA MET A 124 -1.41 0.92 -3.93
C MET A 124 -1.47 0.73 -2.41
N PHE A 125 -0.34 0.36 -1.78
CA PHE A 125 -0.23 0.12 -0.35
C PHE A 125 0.78 1.10 0.26
N ASN A 126 0.25 2.23 0.72
CA ASN A 126 1.02 3.41 1.13
C ASN A 126 1.74 3.28 2.48
N LEU A 127 2.13 2.08 2.93
CA LEU A 127 2.77 1.91 4.24
C LEU A 127 4.08 2.70 4.39
N ARG A 128 4.88 2.70 3.33
CA ARG A 128 6.22 3.31 3.29
C ARG A 128 6.20 4.81 2.99
N TYR A 129 5.09 5.30 2.43
CA TYR A 129 4.84 6.70 2.12
C TYR A 129 4.03 7.43 3.18
N SER A 130 3.15 6.70 3.88
CA SER A 130 2.29 7.28 4.90
C SER A 130 3.06 7.47 6.19
N GLN A 131 3.26 8.73 6.56
CA GLN A 131 3.81 9.13 7.85
C GLN A 131 2.85 8.85 9.03
N PHE A 132 1.62 8.46 8.73
CA PHE A 132 0.55 8.32 9.68
C PHE A 132 0.14 6.85 9.78
N ILE A 133 0.22 6.31 11.00
CA ILE A 133 -0.12 4.92 11.29
C ILE A 133 -1.62 4.66 11.17
N ASP A 134 -2.44 5.71 11.22
CA ASP A 134 -3.90 5.68 11.14
C ASP A 134 -4.43 5.09 9.84
N ARG A 135 -3.92 5.50 8.68
CA ARG A 135 -4.33 4.97 7.37
C ARG A 135 -4.09 3.46 7.31
N ASN A 136 -2.96 3.03 7.86
CA ASN A 136 -2.58 1.62 7.89
C ASN A 136 -3.51 0.81 8.81
N ILE A 137 -3.90 1.38 9.96
CA ILE A 137 -4.86 0.77 10.88
C ILE A 137 -6.26 0.71 10.25
N ILE A 138 -6.71 1.76 9.57
CA ILE A 138 -8.00 1.80 8.89
C ILE A 138 -8.05 0.73 7.80
N GLU A 139 -7.01 0.66 6.96
CA GLU A 139 -6.97 -0.32 5.87
C GLU A 139 -6.92 -1.75 6.43
N TYR A 140 -6.06 -2.02 7.41
CA TYR A 140 -5.97 -3.33 8.06
C TYR A 140 -7.30 -3.74 8.73
N SER A 141 -7.90 -2.83 9.50
CA SER A 141 -9.13 -3.11 10.26
C SER A 141 -10.36 -3.32 9.37
N SER A 142 -10.33 -2.84 8.11
CA SER A 142 -11.36 -3.12 7.12
C SER A 142 -11.32 -4.56 6.57
N ARG A 143 -10.24 -5.32 6.85
CA ARG A 143 -10.06 -6.69 6.36
C ARG A 143 -10.64 -7.73 7.33
N SER A 144 -11.01 -8.88 6.80
CA SER A 144 -11.54 -10.01 7.54
C SER A 144 -10.44 -10.88 8.15
N LEU A 145 -10.60 -11.23 9.43
CA LEU A 145 -9.74 -12.18 10.14
C LEU A 145 -10.50 -13.48 10.41
N SER A 146 -9.87 -14.62 10.18
CA SER A 146 -10.42 -15.93 10.55
C SER A 146 -10.55 -16.06 12.06
N TYR A 147 -9.56 -15.55 12.81
CA TYR A 147 -9.57 -15.50 14.26
C TYR A 147 -9.37 -14.06 14.71
N GLN A 148 -10.35 -13.50 15.42
CA GLN A 148 -10.27 -12.12 15.92
C GLN A 148 -9.13 -11.94 16.93
N SER A 149 -8.70 -13.01 17.61
CA SER A 149 -7.51 -13.02 18.47
C SER A 149 -6.23 -12.64 17.74
N ASP A 150 -6.17 -12.81 16.41
CA ASP A 150 -5.00 -12.46 15.61
C ASP A 150 -4.96 -10.99 15.23
N ALA A 151 -5.97 -10.18 15.58
CA ALA A 151 -6.05 -8.79 15.17
C ALA A 151 -4.78 -7.99 15.52
N LEU A 152 -4.26 -8.14 16.74
CA LEU A 152 -3.03 -7.45 17.10
C LEU A 152 -1.80 -8.05 16.43
N ASN A 153 -1.68 -9.38 16.40
CA ASN A 153 -0.55 -10.07 15.79
C ASN A 153 -0.42 -9.76 14.28
N GLY A 154 -1.56 -9.61 13.60
CA GLY A 154 -1.65 -9.34 12.18
C GLY A 154 -1.29 -7.90 11.79
N ILE A 155 -1.26 -6.93 12.71
CA ILE A 155 -0.78 -5.57 12.43
C ILE A 155 0.57 -5.26 13.08
N LEU A 156 1.00 -6.03 14.08
CA LEU A 156 2.22 -5.75 14.85
C LEU A 156 3.47 -5.58 13.99
N GLY A 157 3.56 -6.30 12.86
CA GLY A 157 4.67 -6.15 11.93
C GLY A 157 4.74 -4.75 11.29
N THR A 158 3.59 -4.21 10.90
CA THR A 158 3.43 -2.84 10.41
C THR A 158 3.78 -1.81 11.47
N LEU A 159 3.32 -2.01 12.70
CA LEU A 159 3.59 -1.07 13.79
C LEU A 159 5.09 -1.02 14.12
N LYS A 160 5.74 -2.19 14.23
CA LYS A 160 7.20 -2.31 14.44
C LYS A 160 8.00 -1.70 13.29
N PHE A 161 7.52 -1.78 12.06
CA PHE A 161 8.16 -1.13 10.93
C PHE A 161 8.21 0.38 11.11
N HIS A 162 7.10 1.00 11.51
CA HIS A 162 7.02 2.43 11.81
C HIS A 162 7.91 2.84 13.00
N GLU A 163 7.94 2.02 14.06
CA GLU A 163 8.82 2.25 15.22
C GLU A 163 10.31 2.27 14.83
N ARG A 164 10.74 1.46 13.86
CA ARG A 164 12.15 1.34 13.45
C ARG A 164 12.59 2.40 12.42
N GLN A 165 11.67 2.87 11.58
CA GLN A 165 11.98 3.77 10.46
C GLN A 165 12.36 5.19 10.89
N ARG A 166 12.14 5.61 12.15
CA ARG A 166 12.34 7.01 12.58
C ARG A 166 13.29 7.16 13.76
N LYS A 167 14.28 8.04 13.60
CA LYS A 167 15.25 8.44 14.66
C LYS A 167 14.71 9.55 15.58
N THR A 168 13.67 10.27 15.18
CA THR A 168 12.97 11.30 15.97
C THR A 168 11.47 11.18 15.71
N ASN A 169 10.66 11.17 16.78
CA ASN A 169 9.17 11.14 16.72
C ASN A 169 8.57 9.97 15.94
N ALA A 170 9.09 8.75 16.16
CA ALA A 170 8.46 7.54 15.65
C ALA A 170 7.05 7.41 16.26
N PRO A 171 5.98 7.22 15.46
CA PRO A 171 4.67 6.91 16.02
C PRO A 171 4.79 5.61 16.82
N SER A 172 4.44 5.67 18.10
CA SER A 172 4.42 4.52 18.99
C SER A 172 3.00 4.03 19.16
N HIS A 173 2.84 2.86 19.75
CA HIS A 173 1.52 2.34 20.07
C HIS A 173 1.49 1.60 21.40
N LEU A 174 0.32 1.58 22.04
CA LEU A 174 0.05 0.71 23.18
C LEU A 174 -1.02 -0.30 22.77
N TRP A 175 -0.64 -1.58 22.62
CA TRP A 175 -1.57 -2.65 22.20
C TRP A 175 -2.38 -2.34 20.92
N GLY A 176 -1.75 -1.71 19.93
CA GLY A 176 -2.37 -1.29 18.67
C GLY A 176 -3.01 0.10 18.69
N VAL A 177 -3.12 0.75 19.86
CA VAL A 177 -3.63 2.12 19.99
C VAL A 177 -2.51 3.12 19.68
N PRO A 178 -2.63 3.95 18.63
CA PRO A 178 -1.60 4.94 18.27
C PRO A 178 -1.38 5.96 19.37
N LEU A 179 -0.11 6.30 19.60
CA LEU A 179 0.33 7.42 20.41
C LEU A 179 1.06 8.41 19.48
N GLN A 180 0.48 9.60 19.30
CA GLN A 180 1.00 10.57 18.36
C GLN A 180 2.13 11.38 19.02
N VAL A 181 3.39 10.99 18.78
CA VAL A 181 4.53 11.72 19.32
C VAL A 181 4.66 13.08 18.63
N HIS A 182 4.70 14.15 19.43
CA HIS A 182 4.69 15.57 19.05
C HIS A 182 5.39 15.94 17.71
N TRP A 183 4.76 16.82 16.94
CA TRP A 183 5.42 17.61 15.90
C TRP A 183 5.81 18.96 16.52
N PRO A 184 7.08 19.37 16.54
CA PRO A 184 7.41 20.72 16.98
C PRO A 184 6.76 21.72 16.03
N ALA A 185 5.93 22.61 16.57
CA ALA A 185 5.35 23.72 15.83
C ALA A 185 6.49 24.53 15.18
N GLY A 186 6.58 24.51 13.84
CA GLY A 186 7.60 25.22 13.08
C GLY A 186 8.39 24.39 12.06
N ALA A 187 8.27 23.06 12.04
CA ALA A 187 8.81 22.28 10.91
C ALA A 187 7.87 22.40 9.70
N SER A 188 8.04 23.44 8.90
CA SER A 188 7.47 23.54 7.56
C SER A 188 8.27 22.65 6.62
N PHE A 189 7.66 21.58 6.11
CA PHE A 189 8.11 20.95 4.87
C PHE A 189 7.24 21.51 3.75
N GLU A 190 7.86 22.32 2.89
CA GLU A 190 7.30 22.62 1.59
C GLU A 190 7.23 21.31 0.79
N HIS A 191 6.03 20.74 0.68
CA HIS A 191 5.67 19.95 -0.48
C HIS A 191 4.62 20.75 -1.26
N PRO A 192 4.71 20.86 -2.59
CA PRO A 192 3.90 21.80 -3.34
C PRO A 192 2.43 21.37 -3.28
N GLN A 193 1.57 22.31 -2.94
CA GLN A 193 0.10 22.26 -3.08
C GLN A 193 -0.63 21.40 -2.05
N PHE A 194 -0.90 21.97 -0.87
CA PHE A 194 -2.24 21.96 -0.26
C PHE A 194 -2.24 23.01 0.86
N GLN A 195 -2.67 24.23 0.55
CA GLN A 195 -3.00 25.26 1.54
C GLN A 195 -4.39 24.98 2.10
N GLY A 196 -4.45 24.55 3.35
CA GLY A 196 -5.67 24.49 4.13
C GLY A 196 -5.34 24.93 5.56
N ASP A 197 -5.62 26.19 5.86
CA ASP A 197 -5.49 26.74 7.20
C ASP A 197 -6.49 26.03 8.13
N ALA A 198 -5.98 25.33 9.14
CA ALA A 198 -6.79 24.83 10.24
C ALA A 198 -6.17 25.25 11.57
N PHE A 199 -6.90 26.13 12.26
CA PHE A 199 -6.71 26.60 13.62
C PHE A 199 -6.11 25.55 14.57
N LEU A 200 -4.97 25.86 15.19
CA LEU A 200 -4.46 25.15 16.37
C LEU A 200 -4.45 26.12 17.56
N PRO A 201 -5.04 25.77 18.72
CA PRO A 201 -4.93 26.57 19.95
C PRO A 201 -3.50 26.53 20.52
N GLU A 202 -3.09 27.60 21.20
CA GLU A 202 -1.72 27.86 21.70
C GLU A 202 -1.25 26.97 22.89
N ASP A 203 -2.09 26.06 23.42
CA ASP A 203 -1.67 25.15 24.50
C ASP A 203 -1.10 23.83 23.93
N ASN A 204 0.23 23.75 23.87
CA ASN A 204 1.01 22.67 23.26
C ASN A 204 1.30 21.49 24.22
N SER A 205 0.64 21.38 25.37
CA SER A 205 0.94 20.33 26.37
C SER A 205 0.12 19.03 26.19
N ARG A 206 0.21 18.37 25.02
CA ARG A 206 -0.39 17.03 24.85
C ARG A 206 0.43 15.97 25.60
N THR A 207 -0.23 15.21 26.48
CA THR A 207 0.38 14.09 27.21
C THR A 207 0.07 12.76 26.51
N ALA A 208 0.91 11.73 26.73
CA ALA A 208 0.67 10.38 26.21
C ALA A 208 -0.72 9.82 26.60
N SER A 209 -1.24 10.20 27.77
CA SER A 209 -2.59 9.85 28.21
C SER A 209 -3.69 10.52 27.36
N MET A 210 -3.49 11.77 26.94
CA MET A 210 -4.43 12.47 26.05
C MET A 210 -4.43 11.84 24.65
N ASP A 211 -3.27 11.44 24.14
CA ASP A 211 -3.17 10.77 22.84
C ASP A 211 -3.73 9.35 22.89
N PHE A 212 -3.51 8.61 23.99
CA PHE A 212 -4.15 7.33 24.24
C PHE A 212 -5.68 7.46 24.27
N MET A 213 -6.22 8.43 25.02
CA MET A 213 -7.65 8.70 25.08
C MET A 213 -8.23 9.06 23.71
N ARG A 214 -7.53 9.89 22.93
CA ARG A 214 -7.91 10.16 21.52
C ARG A 214 -7.86 8.89 20.68
N GLY A 215 -6.85 8.06 20.86
CA GLY A 215 -6.68 6.74 20.26
C GLY A 215 -7.83 5.77 20.55
N LEU A 216 -8.42 5.85 21.75
CA LEU A 216 -9.62 5.10 22.12
C LEU A 216 -10.90 5.64 21.47
N CYS A 217 -10.94 6.93 21.11
CA CYS A 217 -12.09 7.56 20.47
C CYS A 217 -12.19 7.28 18.96
N TRP A 218 -11.30 6.46 18.37
CA TRP A 218 -11.43 6.00 16.98
C TRP A 218 -12.57 4.98 16.90
N LEU A 219 -13.80 5.48 16.83
CA LEU A 219 -14.96 4.66 16.50
C LEU A 219 -14.81 4.21 15.04
N GLY A 220 -14.40 2.95 14.86
CA GLY A 220 -14.53 2.28 13.56
C GLY A 220 -15.97 2.42 13.09
N ARG A 221 -16.17 3.01 11.90
CA ARG A 221 -17.50 3.05 11.28
C ARG A 221 -17.99 1.61 11.18
N GLN A 222 -18.98 1.26 11.99
CA GLN A 222 -19.82 0.11 11.69
C GLN A 222 -20.53 0.45 10.38
N VAL A 223 -20.10 -0.20 9.31
CA VAL A 223 -20.87 -0.25 8.07
C VAL A 223 -22.07 -1.15 8.37
N ILE A 224 -23.27 -0.56 8.32
CA ILE A 224 -24.56 -1.26 8.32
C ILE A 224 -24.70 -2.00 6.99
#